data_AF-A0A2E7HIS2-F1
#
_entry.id   AF-A0A2E7HIS2-F1
#
_cell.length_a   1.000
_cell.length_b   1.000
_cell.length_c   1.000
_cell.angle_alpha   90.00
_cell.angle_beta   90.00
_cell.angle_gamma   90.00
#
_symmetry.space_group_name_H-M   'P 1'
#
loop_
_entity.id
_entity.type
_entity.pdbx_description
1 polymer ?
#
loop_
_entity_poly.entity_id
_entity_poly.type
_entity_poly.pdbx_seq_one_letter_code
_entity_poly.pdbx_strand_id
1 'polypeptide(L)' 'MADHSISFGSLRGFEAAARLKSFAAAAEELNLTQSAVSHQIRTLENAIGVPLLVREHRTVA' A
#
# COMPACT_ATOMS: atom_id res chain seq x y z
N MET A 1 -21.25 8.82 5.96
CA MET A 1 -20.80 8.20 4.70
C MET A 1 -19.30 8.39 4.65
N ALA A 2 -18.51 7.33 4.85
CA ALA A 2 -17.05 7.45 4.76
C ALA A 2 -16.71 7.98 3.36
N ASP A 3 -15.88 9.00 3.29
CA ASP A 3 -15.36 9.52 2.03
C ASP A 3 -14.44 8.45 1.43
N HIS A 4 -14.91 7.71 0.42
CA HIS A 4 -14.17 6.62 -0.23
C HIS A 4 -13.25 7.20 -1.32
N SER A 5 -12.35 8.10 -0.95
CA SER A 5 -11.37 8.66 -1.89
C SER A 5 -10.26 7.63 -2.17
N ILE A 6 -10.56 6.68 -3.04
CA ILE A 6 -9.58 5.75 -3.62
C ILE A 6 -8.80 6.52 -4.68
N SER A 7 -7.49 6.69 -4.47
CA SER A 7 -6.62 7.36 -5.44
C SER A 7 -5.84 6.34 -6.29
N PHE A 8 -5.49 6.72 -7.52
CA PHE A 8 -4.63 5.90 -8.37
C PHE A 8 -3.28 5.60 -7.70
N GLY A 9 -2.71 6.57 -6.95
CA GLY A 9 -1.48 6.38 -6.19
C GLY A 9 -1.62 5.27 -5.14
N SER A 10 -2.75 5.18 -4.45
CA SER A 10 -3.00 4.13 -3.46
C SER A 10 -3.11 2.72 -4.08
N LEU A 11 -3.76 2.61 -5.24
CA LEU A 11 -3.85 1.34 -5.98
C LEU A 11 -2.48 0.93 -6.52
N ARG A 12 -1.70 1.88 -7.04
CA ARG A 12 -0.34 1.63 -7.55
C ARG A 12 0.62 1.21 -6.42
N GLY A 13 0.54 1.86 -5.26
CA GLY A 13 1.30 1.48 -4.07
C GLY A 13 0.98 0.07 -3.61
N PHE A 14 -0.30 -0.29 -3.55
CA PHE A 14 -0.76 -1.63 -3.20
C PHE A 14 -0.28 -2.70 -4.20
N GLU A 15 -0.50 -2.50 -5.50
CA GLU A 15 -0.08 -3.45 -6.54
C GLU A 15 1.43 -3.74 -6.46
N ALA A 16 2.24 -2.68 -6.39
CA ALA A 16 3.70 -2.83 -6.33
C ALA A 16 4.13 -3.56 -5.06
N ALA A 17 3.55 -3.23 -3.89
CA ALA A 17 3.87 -3.89 -2.63
C ALA A 17 3.46 -5.37 -2.62
N ALA A 18 2.29 -5.70 -3.20
CA ALA A 18 1.81 -7.08 -3.32
C ALA A 18 2.70 -7.90 -4.27
N ARG A 19 3.02 -7.35 -5.45
CA ARG A 19 3.86 -8.01 -6.46
C ARG A 19 5.30 -8.23 -5.97
N LEU A 20 5.89 -7.21 -5.36
CA LEU A 20 7.29 -7.24 -4.89
C LEU A 20 7.43 -7.88 -3.51
N LYS A 21 6.32 -8.14 -2.81
CA LYS A 21 6.30 -8.66 -1.44
C LYS A 21 7.12 -7.81 -0.45
N SER A 22 7.28 -6.51 -0.73
CA SER A 22 8.08 -5.59 0.07
C SER A 22 7.66 -4.13 -0.13
N PHE A 23 7.35 -3.44 0.98
CA PHE A 23 7.10 -1.99 0.97
C PHE A 23 8.34 -1.19 0.57
N ALA A 24 9.53 -1.66 0.92
CA ALA A 24 10.78 -0.98 0.56
C ALA A 24 11.05 -1.08 -0.94
N ALA A 25 10.90 -2.27 -1.53
CA ALA A 25 11.07 -2.45 -2.97
C ALA A 25 10.03 -1.67 -3.77
N ALA A 26 8.78 -1.64 -3.31
CA ALA A 26 7.73 -0.81 -3.92
C ALA A 26 8.06 0.68 -3.83
N ALA A 27 8.60 1.14 -2.70
CA ALA A 27 8.99 2.54 -2.56
C ALA A 27 10.09 2.94 -3.55
N GLU A 28 11.12 2.11 -3.70
CA GLU A 28 12.18 2.32 -4.70
C GLU A 28 11.62 2.35 -6.14
N GLU A 29 10.78 1.38 -6.52
CA GLU A 29 10.19 1.31 -7.86
C GLU A 29 9.30 2.54 -8.17
N LEU A 30 8.58 3.03 -7.16
CA LEU A 30 7.64 4.13 -7.31
C LEU A 30 8.29 5.50 -7.12
N ASN A 31 9.59 5.57 -6.81
CA ASN A 31 10.31 6.80 -6.43
C ASN A 31 9.62 7.51 -5.26
N LEU A 32 9.24 6.75 -4.24
CA LEU A 32 8.57 7.21 -3.03
C LEU A 32 9.37 6.79 -1.80
N THR A 33 9.00 7.35 -0.64
CA THR A 33 9.47 6.79 0.63
C THR A 33 8.64 5.57 1.02
N GLN A 34 9.24 4.66 1.79
CA GLN A 34 8.50 3.52 2.38
C GLN A 34 7.28 3.99 3.19
N SER A 35 7.40 5.13 3.89
CA SER A 35 6.29 5.73 4.64
C SER A 35 5.14 6.21 3.74
N ALA A 36 5.44 6.76 2.56
CA ALA A 36 4.42 7.18 1.59
C ALA A 36 3.65 5.98 1.02
N VAL A 37 4.34 4.90 0.66
CA VAL A 37 3.71 3.67 0.18
C VAL A 37 2.85 3.03 1.29
N SER A 38 3.37 2.96 2.51
CA SER A 38 2.62 2.44 3.68
C SER A 38 1.36 3.27 3.96
N HIS A 39 1.45 4.60 3.87
CA HIS A 39 0.32 5.50 4.05
C HIS A 39 -0.74 5.35 2.95
N GLN A 40 -0.30 5.27 1.69
CA GLN A 40 -1.16 5.01 0.53
C GLN A 40 -1.97 3.72 0.70
N ILE A 41 -1.32 2.62 1.09
CA ILE A 41 -1.98 1.33 1.29
C ILE A 41 -2.94 1.38 2.48
N ARG A 42 -2.53 1.99 3.60
CA ARG A 42 -3.42 2.14 4.77
C ARG A 42 -4.66 2.98 4.45
N THR A 43 -4.51 4.01 3.62
CA THR A 43 -5.62 4.83 3.14
C THR A 43 -6.59 3.99 2.30
N LEU A 44 -6.06 3.13 1.42
CA LEU A 44 -6.86 2.20 0.61
C LEU A 44 -7.61 1.20 1.49
N GLU A 45 -6.92 0.53 2.41
CA GLU A 45 -7.51 -0.44 3.36
C GLU A 45 -8.64 0.20 4.19
N ASN A 46 -8.43 1.43 4.67
CA ASN A 46 -9.45 2.19 5.39
C ASN A 46 -10.65 2.54 4.50
N ALA A 47 -10.41 2.90 3.23
CA ALA A 47 -11.47 3.26 2.30
C ALA A 47 -12.36 2.04 1.99
N ILE A 48 -11.79 0.84 1.85
CA ILE A 48 -12.57 -0.37 1.55
C ILE A 48 -13.03 -1.14 2.79
N GLY A 49 -12.52 -0.79 3.97
CA GLY A 49 -12.89 -1.38 5.26
C GLY A 49 -12.30 -2.76 5.55
N VAL A 50 -11.29 -3.19 4.79
CA VAL A 50 -10.61 -4.49 5.00
C VAL A 50 -9.10 -4.36 4.81
N PRO A 51 -8.30 -5.14 5.58
CA PRO A 51 -6.86 -5.25 5.32
C PRO A 51 -6.61 -5.94 3.98
N LEU A 52 -5.61 -5.45 3.24
CA LEU A 52 -5.25 -5.96 1.92
C LEU A 52 -3.91 -6.69 1.89
N LEU A 53 -3.03 -6.40 2.84
CA LEU A 53 -1.71 -7.04 2.97
C LEU A 53 -1.49 -7.57 4.38
N VAL A 54 -0.92 -8.76 4.49
CA VAL A 54 -0.43 -9.29 5.76
C VAL A 54 1.00 -8.79 5.98
N ARG A 55 1.22 -8.10 7.10
CA ARG A 55 2.55 -7.61 7.48
C ARG A 55 3.30 -8.69 8.23
N GLU A 56 4.25 -9.34 7.57
CA GLU A 56 5.23 -10.19 8.23
C GLU A 56 6.50 -9.37 8.52
N HIS A 57 7.28 -9.77 9.52
CA HIS A 57 8.41 -8.96 10.03
C HIS A 57 9.47 -8.59 8.97
N ARG A 58 9.51 -9.26 7.82
CA ARG A 58 10.45 -8.99 6.71
C ARG A 58 9.82 -9.00 5.31
N THR A 59 8.55 -9.34 5.19
CA THR A 59 7.86 -9.61 3.91
C THR A 59 6.39 -9.18 3.99
N VAL A 60 5.78 -8.84 2.86
CA VAL A 60 4.32 -8.76 2.74
C VAL A 60 3.78 -9.93 1.94
N ALA A 61 2.65 -10.49 2.42
CA ALA A 61 1.94 -11.62 1.84
C ALA A 61 0.48 -11.27 1.55
#